data_AF-A0A329XGN3-F1
#
_entry.id   AF-A0A329XGN3-F1
#
_cell.length_a   1.000
_cell.length_b   1.000
_cell.length_c   1.000
_cell.angle_alpha   90.00
_cell.angle_beta   90.00
_cell.angle_gamma   90.00
#
_symmetry.space_group_name_H-M   'P 1'
#
loop_
_entity.id
_entity.type
_entity.pdbx_description
1 polymer ?
#
loop_
_entity_poly.entity_id
_entity_poly.type
_entity_poly.pdbx_seq_one_letter_code
_entity_poly.pdbx_strand_id
1 'polypeptide(L)'
;MDDCPQRQQPYRTLAVVAVAAWLAAVPALSLLGHRRLAVIWLGAEVLALAIIRLQRPDGTWIAARGRAFDVVFGLLLAVGLFALSYYANLPRVR
;
A
#
# COMPACT_ATOMS: atom_id res chain seq x y z
N MET A 1 31.33 17.07 15.47
CA MET A 1 30.44 18.22 15.24
C MET A 1 29.38 17.74 14.29
N ASP A 2 28.26 17.31 14.87
CA ASP A 2 27.11 16.75 14.17
C ASP A 2 26.28 17.87 13.54
N ASP A 3 26.60 18.23 12.30
CA ASP A 3 25.73 19.09 11.48
C ASP A 3 24.78 18.20 10.66
N CYS A 4 23.73 17.69 11.32
CA CYS A 4 22.59 17.12 10.63
C CYS A 4 21.63 18.27 10.24
N PRO A 5 21.30 18.47 8.94
CA PRO A 5 20.48 19.60 8.52
C PRO A 5 19.05 19.43 9.03
N GLN A 6 18.68 20.22 10.04
CA GLN A 6 17.36 20.26 10.70
C GLN A 6 16.18 20.50 9.73
N ARG A 7 16.47 20.93 8.49
CA ARG A 7 15.51 21.14 7.39
C ARG A 7 14.85 19.87 6.87
N GLN A 8 15.43 18.69 7.09
CA GLN A 8 14.85 17.42 6.61
C GLN A 8 13.66 16.94 7.46
N GLN A 9 13.58 17.35 8.73
CA GLN A 9 12.53 16.92 9.65
C GLN A 9 11.11 17.29 9.19
N PRO A 10 10.79 18.54 8.80
CA PRO A 10 9.44 18.90 8.36
C PRO A 10 9.00 18.18 7.07
N TYR A 11 9.94 17.95 6.14
CA TYR A 11 9.63 17.19 4.92
C TYR A 11 9.34 15.73 5.23
N ARG A 12 10.06 15.14 6.20
CA ARG A 12 9.83 13.78 6.68
C ARG A 12 8.50 13.63 7.40
N THR A 13 8.08 14.57 8.24
CA THR A 13 6.75 14.55 8.87
C THR A 13 5.63 14.69 7.84
N LEU A 14 5.76 15.59 6.87
CA LEU A 14 4.78 15.72 5.77
C LEU A 14 4.66 14.43 4.97
N ALA A 15 5.78 13.78 4.63
CA ALA A 15 5.77 12.49 3.94
C ALA A 15 5.06 11.41 4.76
N VAL A 16 5.33 11.33 6.07
CA VAL A 16 4.67 10.35 6.96
C VAL A 16 3.16 10.62 7.05
N VAL A 17 2.75 11.87 7.22
CA VAL A 17 1.33 12.25 7.28
C VAL A 17 0.63 11.94 5.95
N ALA A 18 1.27 12.22 4.82
CA ALA A 18 0.74 11.89 3.50
C ALA A 18 0.57 10.37 3.32
N VAL A 19 1.55 9.57 3.72
CA VAL A 19 1.44 8.10 3.67
C VAL A 19 0.34 7.60 4.60
N ALA A 20 0.25 8.13 5.82
CA ALA A 20 -0.80 7.77 6.76
C ALA A 20 -2.19 8.09 6.22
N ALA A 21 -2.37 9.29 5.64
CA ALA A 21 -3.62 9.69 5.00
C ALA A 21 -3.98 8.81 3.79
N TRP A 22 -2.97 8.46 2.98
CA TRP A 22 -3.14 7.57 1.84
C TRP A 22 -3.61 6.17 2.27
N LEU A 23 -2.98 5.59 3.30
CA LEU A 23 -3.39 4.29 3.90
C LEU A 23 -4.77 4.35 4.56
N ALA A 24 -5.11 5.47 5.21
CA ALA A 24 -6.39 5.66 5.86
C ALA A 24 -7.57 5.82 4.86
N ALA A 25 -7.29 6.06 3.58
CA ALA A 25 -8.32 6.19 2.57
C ALA A 25 -9.09 4.88 2.35
N VAL A 26 -8.47 3.69 2.48
CA VAL A 26 -9.17 2.39 2.36
C VAL A 26 -10.30 2.26 3.38
N PRO A 27 -10.04 2.32 4.71
CA PRO A 27 -11.12 2.18 5.70
C PRO A 27 -12.13 3.32 5.60
N ALA A 28 -11.72 4.55 5.26
CA ALA A 28 -12.64 5.66 5.03
C ALA A 28 -13.62 5.35 3.89
N LEU A 29 -13.12 4.95 2.71
CA LEU A 29 -13.96 4.57 1.57
C LEU A 29 -14.89 3.39 1.88
N SER A 30 -14.41 2.43 2.67
CA SER A 30 -15.20 1.28 3.11
C SER A 30 -16.36 1.71 4.03
N LEU A 31 -16.10 2.58 5.01
CA LEU A 31 -17.11 3.11 5.93
C LEU A 31 -18.13 4.00 5.23
N LEU A 32 -17.71 4.77 4.22
CA LEU A 32 -18.61 5.56 3.38
C LEU A 32 -19.46 4.69 2.42
N GLY A 33 -19.32 3.37 2.45
CA GLY A 33 -20.08 2.46 1.59
C GLY A 33 -19.56 2.34 0.16
N HIS A 34 -18.45 3.00 -0.17
CA HIS A 34 -17.83 2.98 -1.49
C HIS A 34 -16.93 1.75 -1.66
N ARG A 35 -17.49 0.55 -1.48
CA ARG A 35 -16.74 -0.72 -1.39
C ARG A 35 -15.87 -0.97 -2.62
N ARG A 36 -16.40 -0.73 -3.82
CA ARG A 36 -15.64 -0.90 -5.06
C ARG A 36 -14.43 0.03 -5.12
N LEU A 37 -14.59 1.30 -4.74
CA LEU A 37 -13.48 2.24 -4.69
C LEU A 37 -12.46 1.86 -3.61
N ALA A 38 -12.92 1.39 -2.45
CA ALA A 38 -12.04 0.91 -1.39
C ALA A 38 -11.18 -0.28 -1.85
N VAL A 39 -11.76 -1.23 -2.59
CA VAL A 39 -11.02 -2.39 -3.13
C VAL A 39 -10.03 -1.98 -4.23
N ILE A 40 -10.42 -1.06 -5.12
CA ILE A 40 -9.51 -0.51 -6.14
C ILE A 40 -8.34 0.22 -5.47
N TRP A 41 -8.62 1.03 -4.46
CA TRP A 41 -7.59 1.76 -3.72
C TRP A 41 -6.64 0.81 -3.00
N LEU A 42 -7.17 -0.20 -2.31
CA LEU A 42 -6.38 -1.26 -1.69
C LEU A 42 -5.49 -1.98 -2.71
N GLY A 43 -6.01 -2.28 -3.91
CA GLY A 43 -5.22 -2.86 -4.99
C GLY A 43 -4.05 -1.96 -5.41
N ALA A 44 -4.28 -0.65 -5.50
CA ALA A 44 -3.22 0.33 -5.77
C ALA A 44 -2.19 0.39 -4.64
N GLU A 45 -2.61 0.28 -3.37
CA GLU A 45 -1.70 0.25 -2.23
C GLU A 45 -0.77 -0.96 -2.26
N VAL A 46 -1.35 -2.14 -2.51
CA VAL A 46 -0.60 -3.39 -2.64
C VAL A 46 0.40 -3.31 -3.80
N LEU A 47 0.02 -2.73 -4.93
CA LEU A 47 0.91 -2.54 -6.08
C LEU A 47 2.07 -1.59 -5.74
N ALA A 48 1.79 -0.45 -5.10
CA ALA A 48 2.83 0.48 -4.67
C ALA A 48 3.80 -0.18 -3.68
N LEU A 49 3.29 -0.96 -2.72
CA LEU A 49 4.13 -1.73 -1.79
C LEU A 49 5.00 -2.75 -2.52
N ALA A 50 4.48 -3.44 -3.53
CA ALA A 50 5.27 -4.36 -4.35
C ALA A 50 6.42 -3.64 -5.07
N ILE A 51 6.17 -2.44 -5.60
CA ILE A 51 7.21 -1.61 -6.24
C ILE A 51 8.26 -1.17 -5.21
N ILE A 52 7.83 -0.66 -4.04
CA ILE A 52 8.75 -0.24 -2.97
C ILE A 52 9.64 -1.40 -2.52
N ARG A 53 9.11 -2.64 -2.49
CA ARG A 53 9.91 -3.82 -2.17
C ARG A 53 11.02 -4.14 -3.19
N LEU A 54 10.96 -3.61 -4.42
CA LEU A 54 12.08 -3.72 -5.36
C LEU A 54 13.28 -2.87 -4.93
N GLN A 55 13.04 -1.76 -4.22
CA GLN A 55 14.07 -0.84 -3.73
C GLN A 55 14.66 -1.28 -2.38
N ARG A 56 14.27 -2.47 -1.90
CA ARG A 56 14.69 -3.01 -0.61
C ARG A 56 16.20 -3.29 -0.62
N PRO A 57 16.96 -2.76 0.36
CA PRO A 57 18.39 -3.04 0.47
C PRO A 57 18.64 -4.49 0.90
N ASP A 58 19.65 -5.10 0.29
CA ASP A 58 20.09 -6.46 0.57
C ASP A 58 20.72 -6.53 1.99
N GLY A 59 20.40 -7.58 2.77
CA GLY A 59 21.02 -7.83 4.09
C GLY A 59 20.18 -7.55 5.35
N THR A 60 18.88 -7.25 5.23
CA THR A 60 17.98 -7.11 6.41
C THR A 60 17.36 -8.45 6.81
N TRP A 61 16.90 -8.59 8.07
CA TRP A 61 16.30 -9.82 8.64
C TRP A 61 15.12 -10.43 7.85
N ILE A 62 14.53 -9.65 6.94
CA ILE A 62 13.45 -10.08 6.02
C ILE A 62 14.00 -10.72 4.73
N ALA A 63 15.31 -10.74 4.49
CA ALA A 63 15.96 -11.38 3.33
C ALA A 63 15.82 -12.91 3.31
N ALA A 64 15.40 -13.54 4.41
CA ALA A 64 15.04 -14.96 4.44
C ALA A 64 13.81 -15.27 3.55
N ARG A 65 12.99 -14.26 3.24
CA ARG A 65 11.89 -14.36 2.28
C ARG A 65 12.35 -13.78 0.95
N GLY A 66 12.18 -14.53 -0.14
CA GLY A 66 12.65 -14.10 -1.45
C GLY A 66 12.00 -12.79 -1.89
N ARG A 67 12.81 -11.77 -2.20
CA ARG A 67 12.36 -10.49 -2.76
C ARG A 67 11.43 -10.67 -3.96
N ALA A 68 11.76 -11.61 -4.84
CA ALA A 68 10.93 -11.97 -5.99
C ALA A 68 9.56 -12.51 -5.57
N PHE A 69 9.50 -13.33 -4.52
CA PHE A 69 8.23 -13.85 -4.00
C PHE A 69 7.32 -12.72 -3.51
N ASP A 70 7.84 -11.79 -2.70
CA ASP A 70 7.01 -10.69 -2.18
C ASP A 70 6.47 -9.76 -3.28
N VAL A 71 7.27 -9.54 -4.33
CA VAL A 71 6.86 -8.70 -5.48
C VAL A 71 5.84 -9.43 -6.34
N VAL A 72 6.10 -10.69 -6.71
CA VAL A 72 5.18 -11.50 -7.53
C VAL A 72 3.87 -11.71 -6.78
N PHE A 73 3.92 -12.05 -5.50
CA PHE A 73 2.73 -12.21 -4.67
C PHE A 73 1.95 -10.90 -4.56
N GLY A 74 2.63 -9.77 -4.32
CA GLY A 74 1.99 -8.45 -4.28
C GLY A 74 1.33 -8.10 -5.61
N LEU A 75 2.00 -8.35 -6.74
CA LEU A 75 1.44 -8.12 -8.06
C LEU A 75 0.20 -8.99 -8.33
N LEU A 76 0.28 -10.29 -8.05
CA LEU A 76 -0.85 -11.21 -8.20
C LEU A 76 -2.02 -10.81 -7.31
N LEU A 77 -1.74 -10.38 -6.08
CA LEU A 77 -2.77 -9.91 -5.15
C LEU A 77 -3.42 -8.62 -5.66
N ALA A 78 -2.64 -7.65 -6.16
CA ALA A 78 -3.19 -6.42 -6.74
C ALA A 78 -4.09 -6.71 -7.94
N VAL A 79 -3.64 -7.57 -8.87
CA VAL A 79 -4.45 -8.02 -10.01
C VAL A 79 -5.73 -8.72 -9.54
N GLY A 80 -5.62 -9.60 -8.54
CA GLY A 80 -6.76 -10.28 -7.93
C GLY A 80 -7.76 -9.29 -7.34
N LEU A 81 -7.31 -8.28 -6.60
CA LEU A 81 -8.17 -7.23 -6.05
C LEU A 81 -8.85 -6.40 -7.14
N PHE A 82 -8.15 -6.05 -8.21
CA PHE A 82 -8.77 -5.35 -9.35
C PHE A 82 -9.83 -6.20 -10.03
N ALA A 83 -9.57 -7.49 -10.27
CA ALA A 83 -10.55 -8.41 -10.81
C ALA A 83 -11.77 -8.55 -9.88
N LEU A 84 -11.54 -8.70 -8.57
CA LEU A 84 -12.59 -8.84 -7.57
C LEU A 84 -13.37 -7.53 -7.34
N SER A 85 -12.78 -6.37 -7.64
CA SER A 85 -13.44 -5.07 -7.51
C SER A 85 -14.73 -4.97 -8.32
N TYR A 86 -14.81 -5.70 -9.44
CA TYR A 86 -16.03 -5.81 -10.24
C TYR A 86 -17.19 -6.40 -9.42
N TYR A 87 -16.88 -7.36 -8.55
CA TYR A 87 -17.83 -8.06 -7.68
C TYR A 87 -18.06 -7.36 -6.34
N ALA A 88 -17.25 -6.36 -5.98
CA ALA A 88 -17.32 -5.67 -4.69
C ALA A 88 -18.63 -4.88 -4.47
N ASN A 89 -19.40 -4.62 -5.54
CA ASN A 89 -20.68 -3.91 -5.48
C ASN A 89 -21.90 -4.83 -5.66
N LEU A 90 -21.73 -6.15 -5.64
CA LEU A 90 -22.86 -7.07 -5.72
C LEU A 90 -23.86 -6.78 -4.58
N PRO A 91 -25.17 -6.76 -4.87
CA PRO A 91 -26.19 -6.67 -3.83
C PRO A 91 -25.96 -7.83 -2.86
N ARG A 92 -25.96 -7.53 -1.56
CA ARG A 92 -25.87 -8.57 -0.53
C ARG A 92 -27.06 -9.51 -0.75
N VAL A 93 -26.80 -10.72 -1.22
CA VAL A 93 -27.77 -11.80 -1.15
C VAL A 93 -28.03 -12.01 0.33
N ARG A 94 -29.26 -11.71 0.75
CA ARG A 94 -29.72 -11.75 2.14
C ARG A 94 -30.52 -13.02 2.35
#